data_AF-A0A3A5JD55-F1
#
_entry.id   AF-A0A3A5JD55-F1
#
_cell.length_a   1.000
_cell.length_b   1.000
_cell.length_c   1.000
_cell.angle_alpha   90.00
_cell.angle_beta   90.00
_cell.angle_gamma   90.00
#
_symmetry.space_group_name_H-M   'P 1'
#
loop_
_entity.id
_entity.type
_entity.pdbx_description
1 polymer ?
#
loop_
_entity_poly.entity_id
_entity_poly.type
_entity_poly.pdbx_seq_one_letter_code
_entity_poly.pdbx_strand_id
1 'polypeptide(L)'
;MARYDAKQVCLNGHHITDRAKTGSRAKKHCDKCGAETITECPKCGGMMKGKNLDSNVAAVGFEPSIPSHCEYCGEPFPWTGDEDDKTEQENVTWDLEAEQAIDRICNRFSNVAYHLNDRYNGRNTIEIEDEYDVQDVLNALLRIHFDDVRPEEGTPSHAGSSSRIDFLLKEEKIGIEVKKTREGLDEGELGSELSTDKERYEAHPDCDRLICFIYDPERRLRNPQVLSDLDAEDDDFSVKVIVTPKR
;
A
#
# COMPACT_ATOMS: atom_id res chain seq x y z
N MET A 1 51.11 -7.33 -2.66
CA MET A 1 49.64 -7.43 -2.56
C MET A 1 49.30 -7.67 -1.10
N ALA A 2 48.32 -6.95 -0.55
CA ALA A 2 47.93 -7.13 0.85
C ALA A 2 47.27 -8.51 1.05
N ARG A 3 47.63 -9.19 2.14
CA ARG A 3 47.07 -10.48 2.54
C ARG A 3 45.82 -10.27 3.40
N TYR A 4 44.75 -10.99 3.07
CA TYR A 4 43.49 -10.96 3.80
C TYR A 4 43.14 -12.34 4.34
N ASP A 5 42.57 -12.38 5.55
CA ASP A 5 41.79 -13.53 6.03
C ASP A 5 40.39 -13.52 5.39
N ALA A 6 39.61 -14.59 5.57
CA ALA A 6 38.23 -14.66 5.13
C ALA A 6 37.28 -14.08 6.18
N LYS A 7 36.31 -13.29 5.73
CA LYS A 7 35.14 -12.90 6.50
C LYS A 7 34.13 -14.04 6.47
N GLN A 8 33.44 -14.26 7.59
CA GLN A 8 32.35 -15.22 7.71
C GLN A 8 31.07 -14.48 8.12
N VAL A 9 29.99 -14.73 7.36
CA VAL A 9 28.67 -14.12 7.54
C VAL A 9 27.62 -15.23 7.37
N CYS A 10 26.50 -15.16 8.10
CA CYS A 10 25.39 -16.10 7.89
C CYS A 10 24.51 -15.69 6.70
N LEU A 11 23.75 -16.64 6.14
CA LEU A 11 22.85 -16.37 5.00
C LEU A 11 21.82 -15.26 5.27
N ASN A 12 21.52 -14.93 6.53
CA ASN A 12 20.62 -13.83 6.92
C ASN A 12 21.35 -12.53 7.30
N GLY A 13 22.67 -12.41 7.08
CA GLY A 13 23.39 -11.14 7.21
C GLY A 13 23.98 -10.85 8.58
N HIS A 14 24.08 -11.83 9.48
CA HIS A 14 24.81 -11.66 10.72
C HIS A 14 26.31 -11.91 10.52
N HIS A 15 27.12 -10.90 10.79
CA HIS A 15 28.58 -11.03 10.86
C HIS A 15 28.99 -12.01 11.97
N ILE A 16 29.90 -12.93 11.65
CA ILE A 16 30.45 -13.91 12.60
C ILE A 16 31.88 -13.55 12.97
N THR A 17 32.76 -13.39 11.96
CA THR A 17 34.16 -13.04 12.18
C THR A 17 34.82 -12.53 10.90
N ASP A 18 35.81 -11.65 11.02
CA ASP A 18 36.71 -11.28 9.91
C ASP A 18 37.95 -12.18 9.82
N ARG A 19 38.04 -13.21 10.67
CA ARG A 19 39.19 -14.12 10.76
C ARG A 19 38.76 -15.59 10.70
N ALA A 20 38.04 -15.96 9.65
CA ALA A 20 37.47 -17.31 9.54
C ALA A 20 38.53 -18.40 9.38
N LYS A 21 39.69 -18.10 8.77
CA LYS A 21 40.75 -19.10 8.55
C LYS A 21 41.76 -19.13 9.71
N THR A 22 42.08 -17.98 10.31
CA THR A 22 43.12 -17.90 11.36
C THR A 22 42.58 -17.78 12.78
N GLY A 23 41.31 -17.43 12.95
CA GLY A 23 40.67 -17.23 14.25
C GLY A 23 39.87 -18.44 14.73
N SER A 24 39.64 -18.52 16.05
CA SER A 24 38.83 -19.56 16.68
C SER A 24 37.32 -19.26 16.73
N ARG A 25 36.89 -18.11 16.21
CA ARG A 25 35.49 -17.65 16.26
C ARG A 25 34.64 -18.12 15.09
N ALA A 26 35.23 -18.85 14.13
CA ALA A 26 34.48 -19.38 13.00
C ALA A 26 33.46 -20.42 13.46
N LYS A 27 32.23 -20.33 12.94
CA LYS A 27 31.12 -21.23 13.30
C LYS A 27 30.49 -21.78 12.03
N LYS A 28 29.89 -22.97 12.08
CA LYS A 28 29.15 -23.52 10.93
C LYS A 28 27.76 -22.89 10.77
N HIS A 29 27.16 -22.45 11.89
CA HIS A 29 25.84 -21.86 11.96
C HIS A 29 25.87 -20.60 12.83
N CYS A 30 24.95 -19.67 12.57
CA CYS A 30 24.79 -18.44 13.33
C CYS A 30 24.14 -18.68 14.69
N ASP A 31 24.68 -18.13 15.77
CA ASP A 31 24.04 -18.23 17.10
C ASP A 31 22.76 -17.39 17.23
N LYS A 32 22.58 -16.38 16.36
CA LYS A 32 21.42 -15.47 16.42
C LYS A 32 20.19 -16.05 15.71
N CYS A 33 20.38 -16.64 14.53
CA CYS A 33 19.26 -17.09 13.68
C CYS A 33 19.35 -18.55 13.22
N GLY A 34 20.41 -19.29 13.57
CA GLY A 34 20.58 -20.70 13.17
C GLY A 34 20.98 -20.94 11.71
N ALA A 35 20.96 -19.91 10.85
CA ALA A 35 21.32 -20.04 9.44
C ALA A 35 22.78 -20.49 9.24
N GLU A 36 23.03 -21.21 8.13
CA GLU A 36 24.36 -21.58 7.69
C GLU A 36 25.23 -20.34 7.44
N THR A 37 26.54 -20.52 7.58
CA THR A 37 27.52 -19.46 7.38
C THR A 37 28.37 -19.70 6.15
N ILE A 38 28.71 -18.64 5.45
CA ILE A 38 29.55 -18.69 4.26
C ILE A 38 30.78 -17.80 4.44
N THR A 39 31.86 -18.15 3.74
CA THR A 39 33.12 -17.37 3.66
C THR A 39 33.46 -16.94 2.24
N GLU A 40 32.64 -17.36 1.27
CA GLU A 40 32.85 -17.20 -0.16
C GLU A 40 31.50 -16.86 -0.80
N CYS A 41 31.55 -16.19 -1.95
CA CYS A 41 30.37 -15.87 -2.74
C CYS A 41 29.70 -17.16 -3.25
N PRO A 42 28.41 -17.41 -2.99
CA PRO A 42 27.72 -18.61 -3.46
C PRO A 42 27.64 -18.71 -4.99
N LYS A 43 27.72 -17.57 -5.71
CA LYS A 43 27.63 -17.52 -7.17
C LYS A 43 28.96 -17.80 -7.87
N CYS A 44 30.03 -17.16 -7.44
CA CYS A 44 31.33 -17.22 -8.14
C CYS A 44 32.46 -17.90 -7.34
N GLY A 45 32.24 -18.25 -6.08
CA GLY A 45 33.28 -18.80 -5.19
C GLY A 45 34.32 -17.78 -4.72
N GLY A 46 34.15 -16.49 -5.02
CA GLY A 46 35.08 -15.44 -4.60
C GLY A 46 35.15 -15.30 -3.08
N MET A 47 36.36 -15.31 -2.51
CA MET A 47 36.57 -15.22 -1.05
C MET A 47 36.14 -13.85 -0.50
N MET A 48 35.27 -13.84 0.51
CA MET A 48 34.90 -12.59 1.18
C MET A 48 36.07 -12.07 2.01
N LYS A 49 36.59 -10.89 1.67
CA LYS A 49 37.76 -10.30 2.35
C LYS A 49 37.41 -9.89 3.79
N GLY A 50 38.14 -10.47 4.74
CA GLY A 50 38.08 -10.16 6.16
C GLY A 50 39.25 -9.29 6.59
N LYS A 51 39.91 -9.65 7.70
CA LYS A 51 40.98 -8.86 8.30
C LYS A 51 42.21 -8.83 7.38
N ASN A 52 42.70 -7.63 7.09
CA ASN A 52 44.02 -7.44 6.50
C ASN A 52 45.11 -7.87 7.50
N LEU A 53 45.92 -8.85 7.11
CA LEU A 53 46.95 -9.47 7.95
C LEU A 53 48.27 -8.68 7.96
N ASP A 54 48.47 -7.77 7.00
CA ASP A 54 49.65 -6.92 6.92
C ASP A 54 49.46 -5.60 7.69
N SER A 55 48.26 -5.36 8.22
CA SER A 55 47.93 -4.15 8.98
C SER A 55 48.07 -4.36 10.49
N ASN A 56 48.96 -3.58 11.11
CA ASN A 56 49.12 -3.50 12.56
C ASN A 56 48.04 -2.62 13.25
N VAL A 57 47.05 -2.13 12.50
CA VAL A 57 45.97 -1.29 13.06
C VAL A 57 44.94 -2.17 13.75
N ALA A 58 44.81 -1.99 15.07
CA ALA A 58 43.72 -2.54 15.86
C ALA A 58 42.54 -1.56 15.83
N ALA A 59 41.52 -1.85 15.01
CA ALA A 59 40.25 -1.14 15.08
C ALA A 59 39.49 -1.64 16.32
N VAL A 60 39.27 -0.76 17.29
CA VAL A 60 38.47 -1.03 18.49
C VAL A 60 37.19 -0.21 18.37
N GLY A 61 36.03 -0.86 18.45
CA GLY A 61 34.72 -0.18 18.46
C GLY A 61 34.09 0.12 17.10
N PHE A 62 34.62 -0.41 15.98
CA PHE A 62 33.94 -0.33 14.68
C PHE A 62 33.01 -1.53 14.52
N GLU A 63 31.74 -1.29 14.20
CA GLU A 63 30.84 -2.36 13.76
C GLU A 63 31.35 -2.91 12.42
N PRO A 64 31.60 -4.22 12.32
CA PRO A 64 32.10 -4.80 11.08
C PRO A 64 31.00 -4.76 10.02
N SER A 65 31.18 -3.92 9.00
CA SER A 65 30.30 -3.90 7.84
C SER A 65 30.42 -5.22 7.06
N ILE A 66 29.27 -5.74 6.65
CA ILE A 66 29.17 -6.87 5.73
C ILE A 66 28.93 -6.33 4.31
N PRO A 67 29.52 -6.95 3.27
CA PRO A 67 29.32 -6.50 1.90
C PRO A 67 27.90 -6.81 1.44
N SER A 68 27.30 -5.89 0.69
CA SER A 68 26.04 -6.10 -0.03
C SER A 68 26.25 -6.85 -1.34
N HIS A 69 27.35 -6.57 -2.05
CA HIS A 69 27.66 -7.20 -3.33
C HIS A 69 29.03 -7.85 -3.34
N CYS A 70 29.17 -8.90 -4.15
CA CYS A 70 30.45 -9.58 -4.34
C CYS A 70 31.43 -8.70 -5.12
N GLU A 71 32.62 -8.45 -4.56
CA GLU A 71 33.68 -7.66 -5.23
C GLU A 71 34.18 -8.31 -6.53
N TYR A 72 33.98 -9.62 -6.70
CA TYR A 72 34.48 -10.38 -7.86
C TYR A 72 33.49 -10.47 -9.02
N CYS A 73 32.21 -10.74 -8.74
CA CYS A 73 31.19 -10.94 -9.78
C CYS A 73 30.06 -9.91 -9.76
N GLY A 74 30.01 -9.01 -8.77
CA GLY A 74 28.98 -7.98 -8.67
C GLY A 74 27.62 -8.45 -8.15
N GLU A 75 27.36 -9.76 -8.10
CA GLU A 75 26.09 -10.32 -7.60
C GLU A 75 25.81 -9.93 -6.14
N PRO A 76 24.54 -9.66 -5.79
CA PRO A 76 24.15 -9.43 -4.40
C PRO A 76 24.35 -10.70 -3.57
N PHE A 77 24.71 -10.53 -2.30
CA PHE A 77 24.75 -11.63 -1.35
C PHE A 77 23.34 -12.03 -0.88
N PRO A 78 23.12 -13.25 -0.35
CA PRO A 78 21.79 -13.70 0.08
C PRO A 78 21.11 -12.86 1.16
N TRP A 79 21.88 -12.09 1.92
CA TRP A 79 21.38 -11.22 3.01
C TRP A 79 21.21 -9.76 2.61
N THR A 80 21.68 -9.40 1.42
CA THR A 80 21.08 -8.28 0.70
C THR A 80 19.70 -8.80 0.36
N GLY A 81 18.77 -8.67 1.31
CA GLY A 81 17.37 -8.93 1.03
C GLY A 81 17.02 -8.17 -0.23
N ASP A 82 16.11 -8.72 -1.02
CA ASP A 82 15.59 -7.98 -2.15
C ASP A 82 15.06 -6.66 -1.57
N GLU A 83 15.63 -5.52 -1.98
CA GLU A 83 15.07 -4.22 -1.61
C GLU A 83 13.57 -4.22 -1.95
N ASP A 84 13.23 -4.95 -3.01
CA ASP A 84 11.89 -5.32 -3.49
C ASP A 84 10.99 -6.00 -2.43
N ASP A 85 11.47 -6.97 -1.63
CA ASP A 85 10.61 -7.67 -0.63
C ASP A 85 10.25 -6.75 0.55
N LYS A 86 11.11 -5.79 0.88
CA LYS A 86 10.80 -4.79 1.93
C LYS A 86 9.86 -3.71 1.43
N THR A 87 10.08 -3.19 0.22
CA THR A 87 9.16 -2.22 -0.39
C THR A 87 7.81 -2.85 -0.69
N GLU A 88 7.75 -4.10 -1.14
CA GLU A 88 6.50 -4.83 -1.33
C GLU A 88 5.74 -4.98 -0.01
N GLN A 89 6.40 -5.41 1.07
CA GLN A 89 5.76 -5.52 2.38
C GLN A 89 5.27 -4.17 2.92
N GLU A 90 6.08 -3.12 2.79
CA GLU A 90 5.73 -1.76 3.22
C GLU A 90 4.53 -1.21 2.40
N ASN A 91 4.54 -1.39 1.08
CA ASN A 91 3.44 -0.98 0.20
C ASN A 91 2.14 -1.74 0.53
N VAL A 92 2.21 -3.07 0.72
CA VAL A 92 1.05 -3.88 1.12
C VAL A 92 0.46 -3.40 2.45
N THR A 93 1.30 -3.06 3.43
CA THR A 93 0.80 -2.48 4.69
C THR A 93 0.13 -1.13 4.49
N TRP A 94 0.71 -0.26 3.67
CA TRP A 94 0.16 1.07 3.43
C TRP A 94 -1.17 1.02 2.68
N ASP A 95 -1.28 0.15 1.66
CA ASP A 95 -2.53 -0.09 0.93
C ASP A 95 -3.63 -0.57 1.88
N LEU A 96 -3.30 -1.51 2.77
CA LEU A 96 -4.22 -2.03 3.77
C LEU A 96 -4.65 -0.95 4.78
N GLU A 97 -3.75 -0.04 5.16
CA GLU A 97 -4.07 1.10 6.04
C GLU A 97 -4.99 2.12 5.35
N ALA A 98 -4.73 2.43 4.08
CA ALA A 98 -5.57 3.31 3.27
C ALA A 98 -6.99 2.74 3.13
N GLU A 99 -7.12 1.44 2.84
CA GLU A 99 -8.42 0.76 2.81
C GLU A 99 -9.18 0.86 4.11
N GLN A 100 -8.52 0.58 5.22
CA GLN A 100 -9.15 0.62 6.53
C GLN A 100 -9.61 2.04 6.89
N ALA A 101 -8.87 3.06 6.45
CA ALA A 101 -9.27 4.45 6.62
C ALA A 101 -10.53 4.77 5.81
N ILE A 102 -10.56 4.43 4.52
CA ILE A 102 -11.73 4.65 3.65
C ILE A 102 -12.94 3.89 4.18
N ASP A 103 -12.80 2.61 4.52
CA ASP A 103 -13.87 1.81 5.11
C ASP A 103 -14.42 2.48 6.36
N ARG A 104 -13.55 2.97 7.24
CA ARG A 104 -13.97 3.64 8.46
C ARG A 104 -14.73 4.92 8.17
N ILE A 105 -14.24 5.74 7.24
CA ILE A 105 -14.88 6.99 6.81
C ILE A 105 -16.27 6.69 6.26
N CYS A 106 -16.36 5.84 5.23
CA CYS A 106 -17.61 5.50 4.56
C CYS A 106 -18.62 4.89 5.54
N ASN A 107 -18.22 3.88 6.33
CA ASN A 107 -19.12 3.23 7.29
C ASN A 107 -19.58 4.14 8.44
N ARG A 108 -18.86 5.22 8.73
CA ARG A 108 -19.23 6.21 9.76
C ARG A 108 -19.89 7.45 9.18
N PHE A 109 -20.00 7.56 7.85
CA PHE A 109 -20.53 8.74 7.18
C PHE A 109 -21.94 9.12 7.68
N SER A 110 -22.88 8.17 7.80
CA SER A 110 -24.22 8.46 8.36
C SER A 110 -24.18 9.07 9.77
N ASN A 111 -23.21 8.67 10.59
CA ASN A 111 -23.06 9.24 11.94
C ASN A 111 -22.54 10.68 11.88
N VAL A 112 -21.58 10.96 11.00
CA VAL A 112 -21.09 12.32 10.74
C VAL A 112 -22.23 13.19 10.22
N ALA A 113 -22.96 12.74 9.20
CA ALA A 113 -24.11 13.45 8.63
C ALA A 113 -25.18 13.78 9.69
N TYR A 114 -25.52 12.80 10.54
CA TYR A 114 -26.45 13.01 11.66
C TYR A 114 -25.97 14.13 12.60
N HIS A 115 -24.71 14.12 13.01
CA HIS A 115 -24.17 15.12 13.94
C HIS A 115 -23.88 16.48 13.30
N LEU A 116 -23.65 16.53 11.99
CA LEU A 116 -23.66 17.80 11.26
C LEU A 116 -25.05 18.44 11.30
N ASN A 117 -26.12 17.63 11.20
CA ASN A 117 -27.49 18.13 11.25
C ASN A 117 -27.96 18.50 12.68
N ASP A 118 -27.44 17.84 13.71
CA ASP A 118 -27.78 18.12 15.13
C ASP A 118 -27.08 19.37 15.68
N ARG A 119 -27.55 20.55 15.26
CA ARG A 119 -26.92 21.83 15.59
C ARG A 119 -27.58 22.53 16.76
N TYR A 120 -26.74 23.02 17.68
CA TYR A 120 -27.18 23.87 18.79
C TYR A 120 -27.99 25.08 18.30
N ASN A 121 -29.18 25.29 18.89
CA ASN A 121 -30.04 26.45 18.66
C ASN A 121 -30.46 26.66 17.19
N GLY A 122 -30.68 25.57 16.45
CA GLY A 122 -31.23 25.62 15.09
C GLY A 122 -30.33 26.35 14.09
N ARG A 123 -29.02 26.31 14.29
CA ARG A 123 -28.06 26.92 13.35
C ARG A 123 -28.04 26.17 12.02
N ASN A 124 -27.83 26.92 10.95
CA ASN A 124 -27.67 26.36 9.60
C ASN A 124 -26.53 25.35 9.54
N THR A 125 -26.70 24.33 8.70
CA THR A 125 -25.74 23.26 8.42
C THR A 125 -25.54 23.08 6.91
N ILE A 126 -24.65 22.17 6.53
CA ILE A 126 -24.63 21.55 5.21
C ILE A 126 -25.79 20.55 5.18
N GLU A 127 -26.77 20.79 4.32
CA GLU A 127 -27.84 19.84 4.02
C GLU A 127 -27.30 18.83 2.98
N ILE A 128 -27.65 17.55 3.12
CA ILE A 128 -27.15 16.49 2.22
C ILE A 128 -28.33 16.01 1.37
N GLU A 129 -28.53 16.68 0.23
CA GLU A 129 -29.66 16.48 -0.66
C GLU A 129 -29.29 15.57 -1.84
N ASP A 130 -28.09 15.71 -2.40
CA ASP A 130 -27.60 14.94 -3.54
C ASP A 130 -26.17 14.39 -3.37
N GLU A 131 -25.62 13.80 -4.44
CA GLU A 131 -24.26 13.26 -4.49
C GLU A 131 -23.19 14.31 -4.20
N TYR A 132 -23.36 15.54 -4.68
CA TYR A 132 -22.35 16.59 -4.53
C TYR A 132 -22.25 17.04 -3.07
N ASP A 133 -23.36 17.07 -2.33
CA ASP A 133 -23.31 17.34 -0.89
C ASP A 133 -22.62 16.20 -0.11
N VAL A 134 -22.77 14.96 -0.57
CA VAL A 134 -22.02 13.81 -0.01
C VAL A 134 -20.52 13.98 -0.28
N GLN A 135 -20.17 14.36 -1.50
CA GLN A 135 -18.79 14.64 -1.90
C GLN A 135 -18.16 15.74 -1.03
N ASP A 136 -18.86 16.84 -0.75
CA ASP A 136 -18.34 17.93 0.09
C ASP A 136 -17.92 17.44 1.49
N VAL A 137 -18.79 16.67 2.15
CA VAL A 137 -18.49 16.10 3.47
C VAL A 137 -17.39 15.05 3.37
N LEU A 138 -17.44 14.19 2.35
CA LEU A 138 -16.48 13.10 2.16
C LEU A 138 -15.07 13.64 1.91
N ASN A 139 -14.92 14.66 1.05
CA ASN A 139 -13.66 15.34 0.77
C ASN A 139 -12.98 15.84 2.04
N ALA A 140 -13.75 16.45 2.96
CA ALA A 140 -13.23 16.92 4.23
C ALA A 140 -12.74 15.76 5.13
N LEU A 141 -13.44 14.62 5.12
CA LEU A 141 -13.05 13.44 5.90
C LEU A 141 -11.84 12.72 5.32
N LEU A 142 -11.75 12.60 3.99
CA LEU A 142 -10.60 11.99 3.31
C LEU A 142 -9.30 12.75 3.61
N ARG A 143 -9.34 14.09 3.62
CA ARG A 143 -8.19 14.95 3.93
C ARG A 143 -7.67 14.86 5.36
N ILE A 144 -8.34 14.11 6.24
CA ILE A 144 -7.79 13.77 7.56
C ILE A 144 -6.69 12.71 7.44
N HIS A 145 -6.79 11.84 6.42
CA HIS A 145 -5.96 10.66 6.24
C HIS A 145 -5.04 10.71 5.02
N PHE A 146 -5.42 11.46 3.99
CA PHE A 146 -4.74 11.46 2.69
C PHE A 146 -4.28 12.88 2.31
N ASP A 147 -3.04 12.99 1.83
CA ASP A 147 -2.42 14.27 1.48
C ASP A 147 -2.81 14.75 0.05
N ASP A 148 -2.81 13.85 -0.95
CA ASP A 148 -3.17 14.17 -2.35
C ASP A 148 -4.58 13.66 -2.74
N VAL A 149 -5.61 14.33 -2.20
CA VAL A 149 -7.02 14.14 -2.57
C VAL A 149 -7.40 15.08 -3.71
N ARG A 150 -7.73 14.52 -4.88
CA ARG A 150 -8.12 15.27 -6.09
C ARG A 150 -9.60 15.08 -6.40
N PRO A 151 -10.45 16.07 -6.13
CA PRO A 151 -11.85 16.01 -6.53
C PRO A 151 -12.00 16.21 -8.04
N GLU A 152 -12.97 15.55 -8.66
CA GLU A 152 -13.40 15.77 -10.05
C GLU A 152 -12.27 15.61 -11.09
N GLU A 153 -11.36 14.65 -10.85
CA GLU A 153 -10.21 14.41 -11.73
C GLU A 153 -10.68 13.87 -13.09
N GLY A 154 -10.24 14.51 -14.17
CA GLY A 154 -10.60 14.10 -15.52
C GLY A 154 -9.94 12.77 -15.90
N THR A 155 -10.72 11.85 -16.47
CA THR A 155 -10.17 10.59 -16.97
C THR A 155 -9.62 10.76 -18.40
N PRO A 156 -8.64 9.95 -18.81
CA PRO A 156 -8.29 9.84 -20.23
C PRO A 156 -9.55 9.58 -21.06
N SER A 157 -9.68 10.28 -22.19
CA SER A 157 -10.88 10.19 -23.01
C SER A 157 -11.04 8.77 -23.58
N HIS A 158 -12.03 8.03 -23.06
CA HIS A 158 -12.48 6.76 -23.62
C HIS A 158 -13.71 7.02 -24.50
N ALA A 159 -13.70 6.55 -25.75
CA ALA A 159 -14.82 6.67 -26.70
C ALA A 159 -15.39 8.09 -26.94
N GLY A 160 -14.63 9.17 -26.67
CA GLY A 160 -15.02 10.54 -26.98
C GLY A 160 -15.87 11.26 -25.92
N SER A 161 -16.14 10.64 -24.76
CA SER A 161 -16.68 11.33 -23.59
C SER A 161 -15.58 11.68 -22.60
N SER A 162 -15.54 12.92 -22.13
CA SER A 162 -14.79 13.30 -20.93
C SER A 162 -15.59 12.90 -19.70
N SER A 163 -15.18 11.84 -19.02
CA SER A 163 -15.68 11.49 -17.68
C SER A 163 -14.75 12.06 -16.62
N ARG A 164 -15.26 12.21 -15.41
CA ARG A 164 -14.53 12.67 -14.24
C ARG A 164 -14.81 11.70 -13.11
N ILE A 165 -13.77 11.33 -12.37
CA ILE A 165 -13.92 10.59 -11.13
C ILE A 165 -14.17 11.56 -9.99
N ASP A 166 -15.11 11.22 -9.10
CA ASP A 166 -15.48 12.11 -8.01
C ASP A 166 -14.28 12.42 -7.11
N PHE A 167 -13.50 11.41 -6.75
CA PHE A 167 -12.20 11.58 -6.11
C PHE A 167 -11.14 10.63 -6.64
N LEU A 168 -9.93 11.16 -6.80
CA LEU A 168 -8.72 10.37 -6.95
C LEU A 168 -7.80 10.63 -5.75
N LEU A 169 -7.52 9.57 -4.99
CA LEU A 169 -6.44 9.51 -4.00
C LEU A 169 -5.17 9.13 -4.77
N LYS A 170 -4.37 10.14 -5.14
CA LYS A 170 -3.37 9.97 -6.20
C LYS A 170 -2.22 9.06 -5.80
N GLU A 171 -1.72 9.22 -4.57
CA GLU A 171 -0.58 8.46 -4.07
C GLU A 171 -0.99 6.99 -3.85
N GLU A 172 -2.22 6.80 -3.38
CA GLU A 172 -2.83 5.50 -3.09
C GLU A 172 -3.33 4.80 -4.36
N LYS A 173 -3.43 5.55 -5.47
CA LYS A 173 -4.07 5.14 -6.72
C LYS A 173 -5.47 4.57 -6.53
N ILE A 174 -6.23 5.17 -5.61
CA ILE A 174 -7.61 4.78 -5.32
C ILE A 174 -8.55 5.82 -5.90
N GLY A 175 -9.41 5.38 -6.80
CA GLY A 175 -10.58 6.11 -7.24
C GLY A 175 -11.75 5.90 -6.27
N ILE A 176 -12.52 6.96 -6.00
CA ILE A 176 -13.76 6.87 -5.25
C ILE A 176 -14.89 7.46 -6.08
N GLU A 177 -15.93 6.66 -6.33
CA GLU A 177 -17.18 7.05 -6.98
C GLU A 177 -18.27 7.18 -5.92
N VAL A 178 -19.01 8.30 -5.91
CA VAL A 178 -20.01 8.61 -4.88
C VAL A 178 -21.41 8.59 -5.48
N LYS A 179 -22.31 7.85 -4.84
CA LYS A 179 -23.74 7.82 -5.20
C LYS A 179 -24.59 8.07 -3.97
N LYS A 180 -25.70 8.81 -4.14
CA LYS A 180 -26.72 9.00 -3.10
C LYS A 180 -28.03 8.46 -3.63
N THR A 181 -28.69 7.62 -2.85
CA THR A 181 -29.97 7.08 -3.31
C THR A 181 -31.01 8.19 -3.40
N ARG A 182 -31.81 8.14 -4.46
CA ARG A 182 -32.92 9.07 -4.71
C ARG A 182 -34.09 8.33 -5.32
N GLU A 183 -35.23 9.00 -5.43
CA GLU A 183 -36.39 8.41 -6.09
C GLU A 183 -36.05 8.08 -7.55
N GLY A 184 -36.29 6.84 -7.97
CA GLY A 184 -36.00 6.35 -9.32
C GLY A 184 -34.59 5.78 -9.53
N LEU A 185 -33.69 5.86 -8.54
CA LEU A 185 -32.37 5.21 -8.58
C LEU A 185 -32.41 3.93 -7.73
N ASP A 186 -32.85 2.83 -8.35
CA ASP A 186 -32.90 1.51 -7.71
C ASP A 186 -31.59 0.73 -7.89
N GLU A 187 -31.51 -0.48 -7.31
CA GLU A 187 -30.32 -1.32 -7.40
C GLU A 187 -29.91 -1.66 -8.84
N GLY A 188 -30.87 -1.76 -9.76
CA GLY A 188 -30.60 -2.11 -11.16
C GLY A 188 -30.00 -0.94 -11.92
N GLU A 189 -30.57 0.26 -11.76
CA GLU A 189 -30.05 1.48 -12.37
C GLU A 189 -28.68 1.81 -11.77
N LEU A 190 -28.55 1.78 -10.45
CA LEU A 190 -27.30 2.02 -9.75
C LEU A 190 -26.20 1.03 -10.17
N GLY A 191 -26.53 -0.27 -10.29
CA GLY A 191 -25.58 -1.25 -10.79
C GLY A 191 -25.13 -1.00 -12.23
N SER A 192 -26.02 -0.48 -13.08
CA SER A 192 -25.71 -0.14 -14.48
C SER A 192 -24.80 1.08 -14.59
N GLU A 193 -25.05 2.12 -13.76
CA GLU A 193 -24.16 3.28 -13.64
C GLU A 193 -22.77 2.84 -13.19
N LEU A 194 -22.69 2.10 -12.06
CA LEU A 194 -21.41 1.65 -11.49
C LEU A 194 -20.62 0.74 -12.44
N SER A 195 -21.29 -0.10 -13.24
CA SER A 195 -20.62 -0.93 -14.26
C SER A 195 -19.98 -0.07 -15.34
N THR A 196 -20.65 1.00 -15.76
CA THR A 196 -20.11 1.95 -16.74
C THR A 196 -18.92 2.72 -16.17
N ASP A 197 -19.00 3.08 -14.89
CA ASP A 197 -17.93 3.80 -14.20
C ASP A 197 -16.69 2.90 -14.00
N LYS A 198 -16.89 1.62 -13.66
CA LYS A 198 -15.84 0.59 -13.61
C LYS A 198 -15.02 0.53 -14.90
N GLU A 199 -15.68 0.36 -16.05
CA GLU A 199 -15.01 0.24 -17.36
C GLU A 199 -14.17 1.49 -17.70
N ARG A 200 -14.64 2.68 -17.29
CA ARG A 200 -13.94 3.94 -17.55
C ARG A 200 -12.70 4.10 -16.67
N TYR A 201 -12.80 3.71 -15.41
CA TYR A 201 -11.74 3.93 -14.43
C TYR A 201 -10.64 2.86 -14.47
N GLU A 202 -10.96 1.64 -14.92
CA GLU A 202 -9.95 0.62 -15.24
C GLU A 202 -8.93 1.12 -16.28
N ALA A 203 -9.33 2.05 -17.15
CA ALA A 203 -8.44 2.67 -18.14
C ALA A 203 -7.61 3.85 -17.59
N HIS A 204 -7.77 4.24 -16.32
CA HIS A 204 -7.09 5.38 -15.73
C HIS A 204 -5.71 4.98 -15.18
N PRO A 205 -4.60 5.57 -15.65
CA PRO A 205 -3.24 5.08 -15.37
C PRO A 205 -2.80 5.20 -13.90
N ASP A 206 -3.52 5.98 -13.11
CA ASP A 206 -3.26 6.18 -11.68
C ASP A 206 -4.43 5.70 -10.81
N CYS A 207 -5.24 4.76 -11.31
CA CYS A 207 -6.34 4.16 -10.56
C CYS A 207 -6.24 2.64 -10.66
N ASP A 208 -5.63 2.02 -9.66
CA ASP A 208 -5.50 0.56 -9.57
C ASP A 208 -6.72 -0.04 -8.81
N ARG A 209 -7.52 0.82 -8.17
CA ARG A 209 -8.63 0.40 -7.32
C ARG A 209 -9.77 1.42 -7.30
N LEU A 210 -11.00 0.94 -7.38
CA LEU A 210 -12.22 1.74 -7.33
C LEU A 210 -13.07 1.41 -6.11
N ILE A 211 -13.39 2.42 -5.32
CA ILE A 211 -14.35 2.35 -4.22
C ILE A 211 -15.66 3.02 -4.64
N CYS A 212 -16.73 2.25 -4.75
CA CYS A 212 -18.07 2.78 -5.01
C CYS A 212 -18.76 3.03 -3.67
N PHE A 213 -18.84 4.28 -3.22
CA PHE A 213 -19.50 4.67 -1.98
C PHE A 213 -20.96 5.07 -2.22
N ILE A 214 -21.89 4.28 -1.71
CA ILE A 214 -23.34 4.52 -1.84
C ILE A 214 -23.94 4.93 -0.51
N TYR A 215 -24.43 6.16 -0.47
CA TYR A 215 -25.15 6.71 0.68
C TYR A 215 -26.66 6.55 0.49
N ASP A 216 -27.28 5.67 1.30
CA ASP A 216 -28.71 5.34 1.29
C ASP A 216 -29.42 5.75 2.59
N PRO A 217 -29.47 7.05 2.95
CA PRO A 217 -29.95 7.49 4.27
C PRO A 217 -31.38 7.05 4.58
N GLU A 218 -32.25 7.01 3.57
CA GLU A 218 -33.67 6.65 3.70
C GLU A 218 -33.95 5.17 3.40
N ARG A 219 -32.91 4.35 3.22
CA ARG A 219 -33.02 2.90 3.01
C ARG A 219 -33.87 2.53 1.78
N ARG A 220 -33.70 3.27 0.68
CA ARG A 220 -34.45 3.07 -0.58
C ARG A 220 -34.12 1.75 -1.25
N LEU A 221 -32.88 1.29 -1.16
CA LEU A 221 -32.49 -0.01 -1.73
C LEU A 221 -33.24 -1.12 -0.97
N ARG A 222 -33.84 -2.09 -1.64
CA ARG A 222 -34.51 -3.22 -0.97
C ARG A 222 -33.50 -4.29 -0.57
N ASN A 223 -32.57 -4.60 -1.47
CA ASN A 223 -31.52 -5.58 -1.29
C ASN A 223 -30.16 -4.99 -1.71
N PRO A 224 -29.49 -4.17 -0.88
CA PRO A 224 -28.20 -3.59 -1.26
C PRO A 224 -27.09 -4.63 -1.47
N GLN A 225 -27.28 -5.88 -1.02
CA GLN A 225 -26.29 -6.95 -1.17
C GLN A 225 -26.12 -7.41 -2.63
N VAL A 226 -27.09 -7.17 -3.53
CA VAL A 226 -26.85 -7.48 -4.97
C VAL A 226 -25.75 -6.59 -5.54
N LEU A 227 -25.51 -5.40 -4.98
CA LEU A 227 -24.46 -4.52 -5.48
C LEU A 227 -23.04 -5.06 -5.20
N SER A 228 -22.87 -5.97 -4.23
CA SER A 228 -21.56 -6.62 -4.02
C SER A 228 -21.22 -7.62 -5.14
N ASP A 229 -22.16 -7.95 -6.03
CA ASP A 229 -21.84 -8.72 -7.24
C ASP A 229 -20.92 -7.94 -8.20
N LEU A 230 -20.75 -6.62 -7.99
CA LEU A 230 -19.80 -5.77 -8.69
C LEU A 230 -18.39 -5.77 -8.06
N ASP A 231 -18.25 -6.31 -6.84
CA ASP A 231 -16.95 -6.42 -6.19
C ASP A 231 -16.04 -7.32 -7.04
N ALA A 232 -14.81 -6.86 -7.26
CA ALA A 232 -13.82 -7.57 -8.05
C ALA A 232 -12.43 -7.43 -7.41
N GLU A 233 -11.70 -8.52 -7.35
CA GLU A 233 -10.30 -8.56 -6.90
C GLU A 233 -9.49 -9.20 -8.05
N ASP A 234 -9.10 -8.38 -9.03
CA ASP A 234 -8.17 -8.77 -10.09
C ASP A 234 -6.79 -8.16 -9.80
N ASP A 235 -5.72 -8.79 -10.31
CA ASP A 235 -4.33 -8.35 -10.08
C ASP A 235 -4.07 -6.92 -10.62
N ASP A 236 -4.79 -6.51 -11.66
CA ASP A 236 -4.60 -5.22 -12.34
C ASP A 236 -5.57 -4.13 -11.87
N PHE A 237 -6.79 -4.49 -11.46
CA PHE A 237 -7.81 -3.54 -11.04
C PHE A 237 -8.83 -4.18 -10.11
N SER A 238 -9.11 -3.54 -8.97
CA SER A 238 -10.09 -4.04 -8.02
C SER A 238 -11.21 -3.05 -7.73
N VAL A 239 -12.38 -3.57 -7.39
CA VAL A 239 -13.60 -2.80 -7.15
C VAL A 239 -14.21 -3.23 -5.82
N LYS A 240 -14.62 -2.26 -5.02
CA LYS A 240 -15.30 -2.49 -3.76
C LYS A 240 -16.49 -1.56 -3.59
N VAL A 241 -17.64 -2.14 -3.31
CA VAL A 241 -18.89 -1.41 -3.10
C VAL A 241 -19.18 -1.27 -1.60
N ILE A 242 -19.38 -0.03 -1.15
CA ILE A 242 -19.70 0.29 0.25
C ILE A 242 -21.04 0.99 0.32
N VAL A 243 -22.06 0.29 0.83
CA VAL A 243 -23.39 0.88 1.09
C VAL A 243 -23.53 1.29 2.56
N THR A 244 -23.90 2.54 2.80
CA THR A 244 -24.06 3.13 4.13
C THR A 244 -25.40 3.87 4.24
N PRO A 245 -26.15 3.77 5.36
CA PRO A 245 -25.84 3.06 6.59
C PRO A 245 -25.92 1.53 6.43
N LYS A 246 -25.02 0.82 7.13
CA LYS A 246 -25.10 -0.64 7.28
C LYS A 246 -26.44 -1.04 7.93
N ARG A 247 -27.01 -2.14 7.44
CA ARG A 247 -28.30 -2.68 7.86
C ARG A 247 -28.17 -3.68 9.01
#